data_AF-A0A840HPV0-F1
#
_entry.id   AF-A0A840HPV0-F1
#
_cell.length_a   1.000
_cell.length_b   1.000
_cell.length_c   1.000
_cell.angle_alpha   90.00
_cell.angle_beta   90.00
_cell.angle_gamma   90.00
#
_symmetry.space_group_name_H-M   'P 1'
#
loop_
_entity.id
_entity.type
_entity.pdbx_description
1 polymer ?
#
loop_
_entity_poly.entity_id
_entity_poly.type
_entity_poly.pdbx_seq_one_letter_code
_entity_poly.pdbx_strand_id
1 'polypeptide(L)' 'MDEIEAAVPRQLDVHLVMDNYATHKTPLIQKWLAKRPRWHVHLTPTSSSWLNQVEHFFALLTDKKSGAASIAA' A
#
# COMPACT_ATOMS: atom_id res chain seq x y z
N MET A 1 6.97 11.46 -1.94
CA MET A 1 5.51 11.68 -2.00
C MET A 1 5.15 12.94 -2.75
N ASP A 2 6.09 13.87 -2.89
CA ASP A 2 5.91 15.15 -3.58
C ASP A 2 5.29 15.01 -4.98
N GLU A 3 5.68 13.97 -5.73
CA GLU A 3 5.08 13.67 -7.03
C GLU A 3 3.58 13.32 -6.94
N ILE A 4 3.19 12.47 -5.97
CA ILE A 4 1.77 12.17 -5.72
C ILE A 4 1.03 13.40 -5.21
N GLU A 5 1.64 14.18 -4.32
CA GLU A 5 1.05 15.42 -3.81
C GLU A 5 0.82 16.46 -4.92
N ALA A 6 1.68 16.49 -5.94
CA ALA A 6 1.53 17.33 -7.12
C ALA A 6 0.48 16.78 -8.10
N ALA A 7 0.37 15.46 -8.24
CA ALA A 7 -0.55 14.81 -9.16
C ALA A 7 -2.00 14.76 -8.67
N VAL A 8 -2.22 14.66 -7.35
CA VAL A 8 -3.56 14.57 -6.77
C VAL A 8 -4.18 15.97 -6.58
N PRO A 9 -5.35 16.27 -7.19
CA PRO A 9 -6.05 17.53 -7.00
C PRO A 9 -6.19 17.92 -5.53
N ARG A 10 -5.95 19.20 -5.19
CA ARG A 10 -5.84 19.68 -3.80
C ARG A 10 -7.08 19.45 -2.94
N GLN A 11 -8.25 19.36 -3.55
CA GLN A 11 -9.53 19.13 -2.90
C GLN A 11 -9.82 17.66 -2.58
N LEU A 12 -8.96 16.72 -3.01
CA LEU A 12 -9.12 15.30 -2.75
C LEU A 12 -8.20 14.84 -1.63
N ASP A 13 -8.68 13.86 -0.88
CA ASP A 13 -7.88 13.13 0.10
C ASP A 13 -7.13 11.97 -0.56
N VAL A 14 -6.02 11.59 0.07
CA VAL A 14 -5.17 10.46 -0.36
C VAL A 14 -5.33 9.32 0.63
N HIS A 15 -5.84 8.19 0.16
CA HIS A 15 -6.01 6.99 0.95
C HIS A 15 -4.91 5.99 0.63
N LEU A 16 -4.01 5.78 1.58
CA LEU A 16 -2.91 4.84 1.46
C LEU A 16 -3.30 3.53 2.15
N VAL A 17 -3.43 2.46 1.36
CA VAL A 17 -3.66 1.10 1.86
C VAL A 17 -2.32 0.37 1.90
N MET A 18 -1.90 -0.10 3.07
CA MET A 18 -0.64 -0.84 3.26
C MET A 18 -0.88 -2.10 4.08
N ASP A 19 0.07 -3.02 4.03
CA ASP A 19 0.07 -4.14 4.97
C ASP A 19 0.30 -3.66 6.43
N ASN A 20 0.09 -4.56 7.38
CA ASN A 20 0.21 -4.26 8.81
C ASN A 20 1.65 -4.37 9.36
N TYR A 21 2.67 -4.33 8.50
CA TYR A 21 4.04 -4.62 8.92
C TYR A 21 4.61 -3.56 9.87
N ALA A 22 5.46 -4.02 10.80
CA ALA A 22 5.93 -3.20 11.93
C ALA A 22 6.70 -1.94 11.49
N THR A 23 7.38 -1.99 10.34
CA THR A 23 8.16 -0.85 9.82
C THR A 23 7.27 0.33 9.43
N HIS A 24 6.00 0.10 9.08
CA HIS A 24 5.03 1.16 8.78
C HIS A 24 4.56 1.92 10.02
N LYS A 25 4.79 1.39 11.22
CA LYS A 25 4.29 1.96 12.48
C LYS A 25 5.38 2.64 13.31
N THR A 26 6.57 2.84 12.76
CA THR A 26 7.64 3.51 13.51
C THR A 26 7.24 4.96 13.85
N PRO A 27 7.72 5.51 14.98
CA PRO A 27 7.44 6.89 15.37
C PRO A 27 7.85 7.91 14.29
N LEU A 28 8.90 7.61 13.51
CA LEU A 28 9.34 8.45 12.40
C LEU A 28 8.25 8.57 11.33
N ILE A 29 7.70 7.44 10.89
CA ILE A 29 6.66 7.38 9.86
C ILE A 29 5.36 8.03 10.38
N GLN A 30 4.95 7.73 11.61
CA GLN A 30 3.75 8.32 12.20
C GLN A 30 3.86 9.86 12.31
N LYS A 31 4.99 10.38 12.79
CA LYS A 31 5.23 11.83 12.86
C LYS A 31 5.25 12.47 11.47
N TRP A 32 5.75 11.76 10.48
CA TRP A 32 5.79 12.23 9.10
C TRP A 32 4.40 12.32 8.47
N LEU A 33 3.53 11.34 8.72
CA LEU A 33 2.12 11.31 8.29
C LEU A 33 1.26 12.33 9.04
N ALA A 34 1.50 12.55 10.33
CA ALA A 34 0.75 13.51 11.13
C ALA A 34 0.87 14.96 10.61
N LYS A 35 1.94 15.28 9.88
CA LYS A 35 2.13 16.59 9.22
C LYS A 35 1.31 16.73 7.92
N ARG A 36 0.56 15.70 7.53
CA ARG A 36 -0.11 15.57 6.24
C ARG A 36 -1.58 15.16 6.43
N PRO A 37 -2.46 16.10 6.78
CA PRO A 37 -3.85 15.79 7.17
C PRO A 37 -4.69 15.17 6.05
N ARG A 38 -4.32 15.38 4.78
CA ARG A 38 -4.98 14.77 3.60
C ARG A 38 -4.61 13.29 3.39
N TRP A 39 -3.62 12.77 4.10
CA TRP A 39 -3.15 11.40 3.93
C TRP A 39 -3.76 10.52 5.02
N HIS A 40 -4.65 9.61 4.61
CA HIS A 40 -5.29 8.64 5.48
C HIS A 40 -4.68 7.26 5.25
N VAL A 41 -4.11 6.68 6.31
CA VAL A 41 -3.50 5.36 6.25
C VAL A 41 -4.47 4.30 6.74
N HIS A 42 -4.67 3.28 5.91
CA HIS A 42 -5.45 2.08 6.19
C HIS A 42 -4.51 0.88 6.17
N LEU A 43 -4.47 0.13 7.27
CA LEU A 43 -3.67 -1.09 7.35
C LEU A 43 -4.58 -2.29 7.11
N THR A 44 -4.14 -3.23 6.28
CA THR A 44 -4.88 -4.49 6.11
C THR A 44 -4.94 -5.25 7.44
N PRO A 45 -6.06 -5.93 7.77
CA PRO A 45 -6.12 -6.77 8.95
C PRO A 45 -5.06 -7.87 8.94
N THR A 46 -4.71 -8.38 10.13
CA THR A 46 -3.82 -9.53 10.25
C THR A 46 -4.38 -10.71 9.44
N SER A 47 -3.49 -11.45 8.77
CA SER A 47 -3.83 -12.60 7.91
C SER A 47 -4.71 -12.25 6.70
N SER A 48 -4.64 -11.02 6.19
CA SER A 48 -5.38 -10.58 4.99
C SER A 48 -4.45 -10.22 3.82
N SER A 49 -3.49 -11.10 3.49
CA SER A 49 -2.55 -10.93 2.36
C SER A 49 -3.27 -10.76 1.02
N TRP A 50 -4.42 -11.40 0.83
CA TRP A 50 -5.28 -11.26 -0.36
C TRP A 50 -5.77 -9.81 -0.61
N LEU A 51 -5.73 -8.91 0.37
CA LEU A 51 -6.04 -7.49 0.17
C LEU A 51 -4.80 -6.68 -0.26
N ASN A 52 -3.60 -7.24 -0.17
CA ASN A 52 -2.36 -6.56 -0.54
C ASN A 52 -2.17 -6.56 -2.06
N GLN A 53 -2.46 -5.42 -2.69
CA GLN A 53 -2.35 -5.26 -4.15
C GLN A 53 -0.91 -5.46 -4.67
N VAL A 54 0.10 -5.17 -3.85
CA VAL A 54 1.51 -5.34 -4.25
C VAL A 54 1.83 -6.83 -4.38
N GLU A 55 1.39 -7.66 -3.44
CA GLU A 55 1.55 -9.12 -3.53
C GLU A 55 0.83 -9.69 -4.75
N HIS A 56 -0.40 -9.25 -5.01
CA HIS A 56 -1.13 -9.64 -6.22
C HIS A 56 -0.43 -9.20 -7.51
N PHE A 57 0.12 -7.99 -7.54
CA PHE A 57 0.87 -7.52 -8.70
C PHE A 57 2.09 -8.40 -9.00
N PHE A 58 2.86 -8.78 -7.97
CA PHE A 58 3.99 -9.68 -8.14
C PHE A 58 3.57 -11.12 -8.50
N ALA A 59 2.45 -11.60 -7.96
CA ALA A 59 1.86 -12.88 -8.36
C ALA A 59 1.51 -12.87 -9.86
N LEU A 60 0.87 -11.82 -10.36
CA LEU A 60 0.56 -11.66 -11.79
C LEU A 60 1.82 -11.56 -12.65
N LEU A 61 2.86 -10.87 -12.20
CA LEU A 61 4.14 -10.83 -12.92
C LEU A 61 4.82 -12.20 -12.96
N THR A 62 4.67 -12.99 -11.91
CA THR A 62 5.22 -14.35 -11.85
C THR A 62 4.46 -15.26 -12.80
N ASP A 63 3.13 -15.24 -12.77
CA ASP A 63 2.28 -16.07 -13.62
C ASP A 63 2.50 -15.78 -15.12
N LYS A 64 2.62 -14.48 -15.48
CA LYS A 64 2.95 -14.06 -16.86
C LYS A 64 4.33 -14.49 -17.34
N LYS A 65 5.32 -14.62 -16.44
CA LYS A 65 6.67 -15.09 -16.78
C LYS A 65 6.75 -16.60 -16.90
N SER A 66 5.94 -17.31 -16.11
CA SER A 66 5.96 -18.77 -16.04
C SER A 66 5.09 -19.45 -17.09
N GLY A 67 4.13 -18.73 -17.68
CA GLY A 67 3.22 -19.33 -18.65
C GLY A 67 2.41 -20.50 -18.08
N ALA A 68 2.13 -20.52 -16.77
CA ALA A 68 1.06 -21.28 -16.13
C ALA A 68 1.16 -21.22 -14.59
N ALA A 69 -0.03 -21.14 -14.00
CA ALA A 69 -0.44 -21.54 -12.66
C ALA A 69 -0.07 -20.60 -11.49
N SER A 70 -1.03 -19.70 -11.21
CA SER A 70 -1.50 -19.30 -9.89
C SER A 70 -0.98 -20.20 -8.75
N ILE A 71 -0.26 -19.58 -7.83
CA ILE A 71 -0.04 -20.09 -6.48
C ILE A 71 -0.92 -19.26 -5.55
N ALA A 72 -2.03 -19.88 -5.16
CA ALA A 72 -2.81 -19.48 -4.00
C ALA A 72 -2.08 -19.94 -2.72
N ALA A 73 -1.85 -19.00 -1.80
CA ALA A 73 -1.80 -19.21 -0.35
C ALA A 73 -1.86 -17.85 0.35
#